data_AF-A0A268KCZ8-F1
#
_entry.id   AF-A0A268KCZ8-F1
#
_cell.length_a   1.000
_cell.length_b   1.000
_cell.length_c   1.000
_cell.angle_alpha   90.00
_cell.angle_beta   90.00
_cell.angle_gamma   90.00
#
_symmetry.space_group_name_H-M   'P 1'
#
loop_
_entity.id
_entity.type
_entity.pdbx_description
1 polymer ?
#
loop_
_entity_poly.entity_id
_entity_poly.type
_entity_poly.pdbx_seq_one_letter_code
_entity_poly.pdbx_strand_id
1 'polypeptide(L)'
;MEEYLVNFEKAVNDGAFVYISHLLDPESQLYEEQVDYVIDMYERQITEQIIHYQIGTPVKSGEDTYEVTVQETYSIHYGREGREEIKNFRNTYTVVRFDASVWLIHDLIVDVVE
;
A
#
# COMPACT_ATOMS: atom_id res chain seq x y z
N MET A 1 8.97 2.05 -2.81
CA MET A 1 8.22 0.78 -2.76
C MET A 1 8.45 0.03 -1.47
N GLU A 2 9.65 -0.50 -1.19
CA GLU A 2 9.88 -1.25 0.05
C GLU A 2 9.54 -0.48 1.33
N GLU A 3 9.94 0.81 1.41
CA GLU A 3 9.59 1.67 2.54
C GLU A 3 8.08 1.82 2.74
N TYR A 4 7.31 1.91 1.64
CA TYR A 4 5.86 1.99 1.70
C TYR A 4 5.25 0.71 2.29
N LEU A 5 5.66 -0.46 1.79
CA LEU A 5 5.15 -1.76 2.27
C LEU A 5 5.40 -1.97 3.78
N VAL A 6 6.60 -1.62 4.26
CA VAL A 6 6.97 -1.76 5.68
C VAL A 6 6.22 -0.77 6.57
N ASN A 7 6.00 0.46 6.11
CA ASN A 7 5.31 1.48 6.88
C ASN A 7 3.78 1.35 6.79
N PHE A 8 3.25 0.74 5.73
CA PHE A 8 1.83 0.50 5.53
C PHE A 8 1.24 -0.37 6.64
N GLU A 9 1.93 -1.46 6.99
CA GLU A 9 1.57 -2.31 8.15
C GLU A 9 1.39 -1.48 9.43
N LYS A 10 2.36 -0.59 9.71
CA LYS A 10 2.30 0.28 10.90
C LYS A 10 1.17 1.29 10.81
N ALA A 11 0.96 1.88 9.63
CA ALA A 11 -0.13 2.83 9.39
C ALA A 11 -1.47 2.19 9.71
N VAL A 12 -1.75 1.00 9.17
CA VAL A 12 -2.98 0.25 9.41
C VAL A 12 -3.13 -0.10 10.90
N ASN A 13 -2.09 -0.69 11.50
CA ASN A 13 -2.18 -1.22 12.86
C ASN A 13 -2.30 -0.13 13.93
N ASP A 14 -1.67 1.04 13.71
CA ASP A 14 -1.72 2.17 14.63
C ASP A 14 -2.84 3.18 14.29
N GLY A 15 -3.54 3.00 13.16
CA GLY A 15 -4.49 3.99 12.64
C GLY A 15 -3.84 5.34 12.29
N ALA A 16 -2.57 5.31 11.88
CA ALA A 16 -1.71 6.49 11.77
C ALA A 16 -1.17 6.66 10.35
N PHE A 17 -1.97 7.29 9.48
CA PHE A 17 -1.63 7.55 8.08
C PHE A 17 -0.30 8.30 7.86
N VAL A 18 0.15 9.06 8.87
CA VAL A 18 1.42 9.82 8.81
C VAL A 18 2.62 8.95 8.42
N TYR A 19 2.64 7.66 8.74
CA TYR A 19 3.74 6.75 8.41
C TYR A 19 3.95 6.54 6.91
N ILE A 20 2.92 6.76 6.09
CA ILE A 20 2.97 6.57 4.63
C ILE A 20 2.68 7.84 3.83
N SER A 21 2.18 8.89 4.49
CA SER A 21 1.78 10.15 3.84
C SER A 21 2.85 10.78 2.95
N HIS A 22 4.13 10.70 3.32
CA HIS A 22 5.25 11.27 2.56
C HIS A 22 5.68 10.44 1.35
N LEU A 23 5.09 9.26 1.17
CA LEU A 23 5.39 8.33 0.07
C LEU A 23 4.30 8.33 -1.01
N LEU A 24 3.18 9.00 -0.74
CA LEU A 24 2.01 9.10 -1.60
C LEU A 24 1.95 10.49 -2.23
N ASP A 25 1.45 10.55 -3.46
CA ASP A 25 1.18 11.82 -4.13
C ASP A 25 -0.03 12.52 -3.47
N PRO A 26 0.14 13.69 -2.83
CA PRO A 26 -0.96 14.35 -2.12
C PRO A 26 -2.08 14.85 -3.04
N GLU A 27 -1.87 14.89 -4.36
CA GLU A 27 -2.91 15.27 -5.33
C GLU A 27 -3.66 14.06 -5.91
N SER A 28 -3.28 12.82 -5.56
CA SER A 28 -3.89 11.63 -6.12
C SER A 28 -5.09 11.13 -5.33
N GLN A 29 -6.01 10.47 -6.03
CA GLN A 29 -7.16 9.79 -5.40
C GLN A 29 -6.70 8.72 -4.40
N LEU A 30 -5.60 8.02 -4.70
CA LEU A 30 -5.03 7.02 -3.81
C LEU A 30 -4.70 7.60 -2.43
N TYR A 31 -4.23 8.85 -2.35
CA TYR A 31 -3.91 9.47 -1.05
C TYR A 31 -5.14 9.50 -0.13
N GLU A 32 -6.29 9.95 -0.65
CA GLU A 32 -7.55 9.98 0.11
C GLU A 32 -8.03 8.56 0.44
N GLU A 33 -7.95 7.64 -0.51
CA GLU A 33 -8.33 6.23 -0.30
C GLU A 33 -7.49 5.56 0.80
N GLN A 34 -6.20 5.85 0.87
CA GLN A 34 -5.31 5.30 1.90
C GLN A 34 -5.57 5.92 3.27
N VAL A 35 -5.96 7.20 3.35
CA VAL A 35 -6.41 7.81 4.61
C VAL A 35 -7.65 7.08 5.12
N ASP A 36 -8.66 6.92 4.26
CA ASP A 36 -9.91 6.26 4.62
C ASP A 36 -9.70 4.80 5.00
N TYR A 37 -8.85 4.07 4.25
CA TYR A 37 -8.52 2.68 4.52
C TYR A 37 -7.88 2.50 5.90
N VAL A 38 -6.84 3.29 6.20
CA VAL A 38 -6.11 3.21 7.47
C VAL A 38 -7.04 3.47 8.66
N ILE A 39 -7.93 4.47 8.54
CA ILE A 39 -8.89 4.80 9.60
C ILE A 39 -9.93 3.68 9.75
N ASP A 40 -10.53 3.20 8.66
CA ASP A 40 -11.56 2.15 8.70
C ASP A 40 -11.02 0.85 9.32
N MET A 41 -9.82 0.40 8.93
CA MET A 41 -9.20 -0.80 9.49
C MET A 41 -8.99 -0.66 11.00
N TYR A 42 -8.43 0.46 11.45
CA TYR A 42 -8.20 0.72 12.86
C TYR A 42 -9.50 0.73 13.68
N GLU A 43 -10.53 1.44 13.21
CA GLU A 43 -11.83 1.50 13.88
C GLU A 43 -12.50 0.11 13.96
N ARG A 44 -12.33 -0.71 12.92
CA ARG A 44 -12.84 -2.08 12.86
C ARG A 44 -12.00 -3.08 13.64
N GLN A 45 -10.88 -2.65 14.23
CA GLN A 45 -9.90 -3.51 14.92
C GLN A 45 -9.37 -4.60 13.97
N ILE A 46 -9.15 -4.23 12.72
CA ILE A 46 -8.47 -5.06 11.73
C ILE A 46 -7.01 -4.67 11.73
N THR A 47 -6.13 -5.64 11.92
CA THR A 47 -4.68 -5.46 11.83
C THR A 47 -4.14 -6.32 10.70
N GLU A 48 -3.09 -5.83 10.06
CA GLU A 48 -2.42 -6.52 8.96
C GLU A 48 -0.97 -6.79 9.32
N GLN A 49 -0.39 -7.82 8.71
CA GLN A 49 1.02 -8.13 8.81
C GLN A 49 1.53 -8.58 7.45
N ILE A 50 2.56 -7.92 6.93
CA ILE A 50 3.18 -8.36 5.68
C ILE A 50 4.06 -9.59 5.95
N ILE A 51 3.69 -10.73 5.36
CA ILE A 51 4.43 -12.00 5.50
C ILE A 51 5.55 -12.06 4.46
N HIS A 52 5.22 -11.69 3.23
CA HIS A 52 6.13 -11.77 2.10
C HIS A 52 5.77 -10.71 1.07
N TYR A 53 6.79 -10.20 0.38
CA TYR A 53 6.61 -9.43 -0.83
C TYR A 53 7.72 -9.69 -1.83
N GLN A 54 7.38 -9.58 -3.11
CA GLN A 54 8.32 -9.60 -4.22
C GLN A 54 8.07 -8.41 -5.13
N ILE A 55 9.02 -7.47 -5.16
CA ILE A 55 8.96 -6.29 -6.01
C ILE A 55 9.48 -6.67 -7.40
N GLY A 56 8.64 -6.46 -8.42
CA GLY A 56 9.01 -6.64 -9.81
C GLY A 56 9.91 -5.53 -10.36
N THR A 57 10.44 -5.73 -11.55
CA THR A 57 11.21 -4.71 -12.26
C THR A 57 10.28 -3.55 -12.66
N PRO A 58 10.61 -2.28 -12.34
CA PRO A 58 9.84 -1.13 -12.80
C PRO A 58 9.79 -1.05 -14.33
N VAL A 59 8.59 -0.82 -14.88
CA VAL A 59 8.36 -0.65 -16.32
C VAL A 59 7.99 0.80 -16.57
N LYS A 60 8.71 1.46 -17.49
CA LYS A 60 8.42 2.85 -17.86
C LYS A 60 7.08 2.92 -18.60
N SER A 61 6.14 3.71 -18.10
CA SER A 61 4.81 3.90 -18.69
C SER A 61 4.55 5.34 -19.19
N GLY A 62 5.42 6.29 -18.82
CA GLY A 62 5.39 7.70 -19.26
C GLY A 62 6.78 8.34 -19.14
N GLU A 63 6.92 9.64 -19.47
CA GLU A 63 8.21 10.34 -19.37
C GLU A 63 8.81 10.27 -17.96
N ASP A 64 7.93 10.48 -16.97
CA ASP A 64 8.20 10.54 -15.54
C ASP A 64 7.27 9.63 -14.73
N THR A 65 6.93 8.49 -15.32
CA THR A 65 5.99 7.53 -14.74
C THR A 65 6.49 6.11 -14.94
N TYR A 66 6.44 5.32 -13.87
CA TYR A 66 6.74 3.91 -13.89
C TYR A 66 5.60 3.12 -13.25
N GLU A 67 5.41 1.91 -13.76
CA GLU A 67 4.57 0.90 -13.13
C GLU A 67 5.46 -0.13 -12.44
N VAL A 68 5.08 -0.53 -11.23
CA VAL A 68 5.77 -1.55 -10.44
C VAL A 68 4.75 -2.56 -9.97
N THR A 69 4.85 -3.78 -10.50
CA THR A 69 4.05 -4.90 -9.99
C THR A 69 4.73 -5.50 -8.76
N VAL A 70 3.98 -5.68 -7.68
CA VAL A 70 4.43 -6.31 -6.44
C VAL A 70 3.51 -7.47 -6.11
N GLN A 71 4.09 -8.63 -5.80
CA GLN A 71 3.35 -9.74 -5.21
C GLN A 71 3.43 -9.60 -3.70
N GLU A 72 2.31 -9.61 -3.00
CA GLU A 72 2.23 -9.34 -1.57
C GLU A 72 1.39 -10.41 -0.88
N THR A 73 1.85 -10.90 0.26
CA THR A 73 1.10 -11.82 1.11
C THR A 73 0.94 -11.20 2.49
N TYR A 74 -0.30 -11.00 2.91
CA TYR A 74 -0.63 -10.48 4.23
C TYR A 74 -1.33 -11.52 5.09
N SER A 75 -1.05 -11.48 6.39
CA SER A 75 -1.98 -11.97 7.40
C SER A 75 -2.91 -10.84 7.82
N ILE A 76 -4.22 -11.06 7.73
CA ILE A 76 -5.24 -10.09 8.12
C ILE A 76 -5.99 -10.66 9.33
N HIS A 77 -5.87 -9.99 10.46
CA HIS A 77 -6.54 -10.34 11.70
C HIS A 77 -7.77 -9.46 11.91
N TYR A 78 -8.94 -10.09 12.02
CA TYR A 78 -10.22 -9.42 12.22
C TYR A 78 -10.58 -9.48 13.71
N GLY A 79 -10.08 -8.51 14.49
CA GLY A 79 -10.11 -8.57 15.96
C GLY A 79 -11.50 -8.73 16.57
N ARG A 80 -12.53 -8.09 16.00
CA ARG A 80 -13.93 -8.24 16.46
C ARG A 80 -14.50 -9.64 16.23
N GLU A 81 -14.02 -10.34 15.21
CA GLU A 81 -14.50 -11.66 14.80
C GLU A 81 -13.60 -12.79 15.34
N GLY A 82 -12.40 -12.45 15.81
CA GLY A 82 -11.43 -13.42 16.33
C GLY A 82 -10.93 -14.39 15.25
N ARG A 83 -10.92 -13.97 13.98
CA ARG A 83 -10.41 -14.77 12.86
C ARG A 83 -9.22 -14.13 12.19
N GLU A 84 -8.47 -14.95 11.46
CA GLU A 84 -7.29 -14.55 10.70
C GLU A 84 -7.39 -15.16 9.29
N GLU A 85 -6.98 -14.40 8.28
CA GLU A 85 -6.93 -14.85 6.89
C GLU A 85 -5.59 -14.49 6.26
N ILE A 86 -5.08 -15.41 5.44
CA ILE A 86 -3.97 -15.10 4.55
C ILE A 86 -4.55 -14.62 3.22
N LYS A 87 -4.13 -13.44 2.76
CA LYS A 87 -4.48 -12.92 1.45
C LYS A 87 -3.25 -12.69 0.61
N ASN A 88 -3.36 -13.08 -0.65
CA ASN A 88 -2.34 -12.84 -1.67
C ASN A 88 -2.84 -11.78 -2.63
N PHE A 89 -1.96 -10.87 -2.99
CA PHE A 89 -2.23 -9.79 -3.91
C PHE A 89 -1.16 -9.72 -4.98
N ARG A 90 -1.58 -9.29 -6.17
CA ARG A 90 -0.69 -8.80 -7.22
C ARG A 90 -1.06 -7.35 -7.45
N ASN A 91 -0.35 -6.46 -6.77
CA ASN A 91 -0.60 -5.03 -6.84
C ASN A 91 0.23 -4.40 -7.96
N THR A 92 -0.35 -3.46 -8.68
CA THR A 92 0.38 -2.62 -9.64
C THR A 92 0.35 -1.19 -9.15
N TYR A 93 1.52 -0.68 -8.79
CA TYR A 93 1.71 0.69 -8.32
C TYR A 93 2.16 1.57 -9.47
N THR A 94 1.50 2.70 -9.65
CA THR A 94 1.98 3.78 -10.50
C THR A 94 2.77 4.76 -9.63
N VAL A 95 4.03 4.98 -9.99
CA VAL A 95 4.92 5.95 -9.34
C VAL A 95 5.26 7.07 -10.30
N VAL A 96 5.11 8.30 -9.82
CA VAL A 96 5.35 9.53 -10.58
C VAL A 96 6.50 10.33 -9.98
N ARG A 97 7.23 11.05 -10.83
CA ARG A 97 8.25 11.97 -10.36
C ARG A 97 7.58 13.24 -9.84
N PHE A 98 7.80 13.54 -8.56
CA PHE A 98 7.33 14.78 -7.93
C PHE A 98 8.39 15.89 -8.04
N ASP A 99 9.66 15.53 -7.87
CA ASP A 99 10.83 16.43 -8.02
C ASP A 99 12.04 15.64 -8.54
N ALA A 100 13.17 16.29 -8.81
CA ALA A 100 14.37 15.72 -9.43
C ALA A 100 14.84 14.39 -8.82
N SER A 101 14.66 14.21 -7.50
CA SER A 101 15.03 12.99 -6.78
C SER A 101 13.89 12.36 -5.99
N VAL A 102 12.66 12.88 -6.12
CA VAL A 102 11.51 12.44 -5.31
C VAL A 102 10.49 11.76 -6.21
N TRP A 103 10.12 10.54 -5.82
CA TRP A 103 9.12 9.72 -6.49
C TRP A 103 8.04 9.36 -5.49
N LEU A 104 6.79 9.55 -5.88
CA LEU A 104 5.63 9.29 -5.04
C LEU A 104 4.73 8.27 -5.71
N ILE A 105 4.03 7.48 -4.90
CA ILE A 105 3.02 6.55 -5.38
C ILE A 105 1.77 7.37 -5.69
N HIS A 106 1.35 7.34 -6.95
CA HIS A 106 0.22 8.10 -7.46
C HIS A 106 -1.05 7.25 -7.50
N ASP A 107 -0.94 5.99 -7.92
CA ASP A 107 -2.08 5.10 -8.12
C ASP A 107 -1.72 3.67 -7.74
N LEU A 108 -2.73 2.89 -7.38
CA LEU A 108 -2.62 1.50 -6.97
C LEU A 108 -3.81 0.70 -7.52
N ILE A 109 -3.50 -0.27 -8.36
CA ILE A 109 -4.45 -1.28 -8.81
C ILE A 109 -4.22 -2.54 -7.97
N VAL A 110 -5.27 -2.97 -7.26
CA VAL A 110 -5.25 -4.15 -6.39
C VAL A 110 -5.90 -5.34 -7.08
N ASP A 111 -5.13 -6.41 -7.29
CA ASP A 111 -5.67 -7.70 -7.75
C ASP A 111 -5.51 -8.76 -6.65
N VAL A 112 -6.62 -9.32 -6.18
CA VAL A 112 -6.61 -10.46 -5.24
C VAL A 112 -6.31 -11.74 -6.03
N VAL A 113 -5.38 -12.55 -5.52
CA VAL A 113 -4.97 -13.81 -6.14
C VAL A 113 -5.34 -14.97 -5.21
N GLU A 114 -5.98 -15.99 -5.77
CA GLU A 114 -6.33 -17.25 -5.08
C GLU A 114 -5.12 -18.16 -4.85
#